data_AF-A0A1U7UJU0-F1
#
_entry.id   AF-A0A1U7UJU0-F1
#
_cell.length_a   1.000
_cell.length_b   1.000
_cell.length_c   1.000
_cell.angle_alpha   90.00
_cell.angle_beta   90.00
_cell.angle_gamma   90.00
#
_symmetry.space_group_name_H-M   'P 1'
#
loop_
_entity.id
_entity.type
_entity.pdbx_description
1 polymer ?
#
loop_
_entity_poly.entity_id
_entity_poly.type
_entity_poly.pdbx_seq_one_letter_code
_entity_poly.pdbx_strand_id
1 'polypeptide(L)'
;IRKAAQHGVCSILKGSEFMFGEKAPAHHPAAVSTAKFCIQEIEKSGGAREATTTLHMLTLLRDLLPCFPEGLVKSCCETLLRVMTLSHVLVTACAMQAFHSLFHARPGPGTLSTELNAQIITALYDYAPSESDLQPLLAWLKVMEKAHINLVRLQRGLGLGHLSRFFGNAMTCLLSPHSQVVTAATQSLKELLKECVAPHMADIGSVTSSASGPAQSIAKMFRAAEEGLTYRFHAAWGCVLQLLCAFFEACGRQAHPVMRKCLQSLCDLRLSPHFPHTAALDQAVGAAVASMGPEVVLQAVPLEIDGSEETLDFPRSWLLPVIRDHVQETRLGFFTTYFLPLANTLKSK
;
A
#
# COMPACT_ATOMS: atom_id res chain seq x y z
N ILE A 1 -32.19 22.65 5.66
CA ILE A 1 -33.16 21.53 5.77
C ILE A 1 -32.58 20.21 5.26
N ARG A 2 -32.22 20.04 3.97
CA ARG A 2 -31.75 18.74 3.43
C ARG A 2 -30.54 18.12 4.14
N LYS A 3 -29.46 18.88 4.38
CA LYS A 3 -28.28 18.40 5.13
C LYS A 3 -28.63 17.96 6.55
N ALA A 4 -29.55 18.67 7.22
CA ALA A 4 -30.05 18.29 8.53
C ALA A 4 -30.89 17.01 8.48
N ALA A 5 -31.71 16.83 7.44
CA ALA A 5 -32.47 15.59 7.23
C ALA A 5 -31.54 14.39 7.01
N GLN A 6 -30.52 14.52 6.14
CA GLN A 6 -29.51 13.48 5.94
C GLN A 6 -28.77 13.14 7.24
N HIS A 7 -28.36 14.16 8.00
CA HIS A 7 -27.74 13.97 9.30
C HIS A 7 -28.68 13.26 10.30
N GLY A 8 -29.97 13.59 10.30
CA GLY A 8 -30.98 12.92 11.11
C GLY A 8 -31.10 11.43 10.76
N VAL A 9 -31.19 11.10 9.47
CA VAL A 9 -31.20 9.70 9.01
C VAL A 9 -29.92 8.97 9.45
N CYS A 10 -28.75 9.58 9.24
CA CYS A 10 -27.48 9.01 9.70
C CYS A 10 -27.44 8.78 11.22
N SER A 11 -27.95 9.73 12.00
CA SER A 11 -27.97 9.65 13.46
C SER A 11 -28.90 8.53 13.94
N ILE A 12 -30.05 8.34 13.30
CA ILE A 12 -30.98 7.25 13.62
C ILE A 12 -30.32 5.90 13.32
N LEU A 13 -29.79 5.70 12.12
CA LEU A 13 -29.24 4.40 11.73
C LEU A 13 -27.97 4.02 12.52
N LYS A 14 -27.18 5.00 12.96
CA LYS A 14 -25.91 4.76 13.67
C LYS A 14 -26.01 4.86 15.19
N GLY A 15 -26.99 5.60 15.71
CA GLY A 15 -27.00 6.07 17.10
C GLY A 15 -28.27 5.72 17.88
N SER A 16 -29.19 4.93 17.32
CA SER A 16 -30.37 4.48 18.07
C SER A 16 -29.97 3.58 19.24
N GLU A 17 -30.42 3.90 20.45
CA GLU A 17 -30.00 3.23 21.70
C GLU A 17 -30.20 1.70 21.68
N PHE A 18 -31.27 1.22 21.03
CA PHE A 18 -31.56 -0.21 20.93
C PHE A 18 -30.53 -1.01 20.11
N MET A 19 -29.66 -0.34 19.35
CA MET A 19 -28.55 -0.95 18.61
C MET A 19 -27.35 -1.29 19.51
N PHE A 20 -27.33 -0.81 20.76
CA PHE A 20 -26.20 -1.01 21.69
C PHE A 20 -26.49 -1.97 22.84
N GLY A 21 -27.71 -2.54 22.91
CA GLY A 21 -28.09 -3.52 23.94
C GLY A 21 -27.64 -4.96 23.61
N GLU A 22 -27.66 -5.86 24.60
CA GLU A 22 -27.27 -7.28 24.43
C GLU A 22 -28.12 -8.04 23.39
N LYS A 23 -29.35 -7.57 23.13
CA LYS A 23 -30.29 -8.14 22.13
C LYS A 23 -30.37 -7.29 20.87
N ALA A 24 -29.40 -6.42 20.61
CA ALA A 24 -29.39 -5.58 19.44
C ALA A 24 -29.40 -6.41 18.14
N PRO A 25 -30.21 -6.05 17.13
CA PRO A 25 -30.13 -6.68 15.84
C PRO A 25 -28.79 -6.34 15.17
N ALA A 26 -28.30 -7.22 14.30
CA ALA A 26 -27.04 -6.99 13.56
C ALA A 26 -27.07 -5.72 12.70
N HIS A 27 -28.26 -5.35 12.21
CA HIS A 27 -28.49 -4.13 11.42
C HIS A 27 -29.76 -3.42 11.87
N HIS A 28 -29.76 -2.09 11.75
CA HIS A 28 -30.91 -1.26 12.07
C HIS A 28 -32.10 -1.60 11.13
N PRO A 29 -33.34 -1.77 11.62
CA PRO A 29 -34.49 -2.14 10.78
C PRO A 29 -34.76 -1.19 9.61
N ALA A 30 -34.54 0.12 9.80
CA ALA A 30 -34.66 1.13 8.76
C ALA A 30 -33.59 1.05 7.65
N ALA A 31 -32.51 0.28 7.82
CA ALA A 31 -31.44 0.15 6.83
C ALA A 31 -31.99 -0.30 5.46
N VAL A 32 -32.95 -1.23 5.47
CA VAL A 32 -33.55 -1.77 4.24
C VAL A 32 -34.32 -0.70 3.47
N SER A 33 -35.18 0.05 4.15
CA SER A 33 -35.95 1.13 3.53
C SER A 33 -35.05 2.25 3.03
N THR A 34 -34.01 2.61 3.80
CA THR A 34 -33.09 3.69 3.44
C THR A 34 -32.24 3.32 2.22
N ALA A 35 -31.67 2.11 2.19
CA ALA A 35 -30.88 1.64 1.04
C ALA A 35 -31.72 1.59 -0.24
N LYS A 36 -32.92 1.01 -0.17
CA LYS A 36 -33.86 0.92 -1.31
C LYS A 36 -34.24 2.31 -1.83
N PHE A 37 -34.52 3.25 -0.94
CA PHE A 37 -34.83 4.63 -1.31
C PHE A 37 -33.65 5.28 -2.06
N CYS A 38 -32.42 5.17 -1.53
CA CYS A 38 -31.23 5.72 -2.18
C CYS A 38 -31.02 5.12 -3.59
N ILE A 39 -31.14 3.80 -3.73
CA ILE A 39 -30.99 3.12 -5.03
C ILE A 39 -32.04 3.63 -6.03
N GLN A 40 -33.32 3.63 -5.64
CA GLN A 40 -34.40 4.05 -6.51
C GLN A 40 -34.25 5.50 -6.98
N GLU A 41 -33.87 6.42 -6.08
CA GLU A 41 -33.71 7.83 -6.44
C GLU A 41 -32.49 8.07 -7.35
N ILE A 42 -31.41 7.32 -7.17
CA ILE A 42 -30.25 7.37 -8.07
C ILE A 42 -30.63 6.84 -9.46
N GLU A 43 -31.33 5.70 -9.53
CA GLU A 43 -31.73 5.08 -10.79
C GLU A 43 -32.73 5.95 -11.57
N LYS A 44 -33.73 6.54 -10.90
CA LYS A 44 -34.70 7.45 -11.53
C LYS A 44 -34.04 8.72 -12.07
N SER A 45 -33.07 9.27 -11.33
CA SER A 45 -32.42 10.53 -11.69
C SER A 45 -31.40 10.37 -12.83
N GLY A 46 -31.03 9.13 -13.18
CA GLY A 46 -30.30 8.77 -14.40
C GLY A 46 -28.95 9.49 -14.62
N GLY A 47 -28.38 10.13 -13.59
CA GLY A 47 -27.22 11.01 -13.73
C GLY A 47 -27.39 12.16 -14.74
N ALA A 48 -28.64 12.54 -15.08
CA ALA A 48 -28.93 13.58 -16.06
C ALA A 48 -28.49 14.98 -15.59
N ARG A 49 -28.52 15.98 -16.49
CA ARG A 49 -27.90 17.34 -16.42
C ARG A 49 -28.12 18.15 -15.12
N GLU A 50 -29.09 17.77 -14.28
CA GLU A 50 -29.23 18.28 -12.92
C GLU A 50 -28.98 17.15 -11.91
N ALA A 51 -27.75 16.61 -11.89
CA ALA A 51 -27.32 15.48 -11.04
C ALA A 51 -27.41 15.75 -9.52
N THR A 52 -27.99 16.87 -9.11
CA THR A 52 -28.19 17.33 -7.75
C THR A 52 -28.82 16.24 -6.86
N THR A 53 -29.89 15.58 -7.30
CA THR A 53 -30.52 14.51 -6.51
C THR A 53 -29.60 13.30 -6.35
N THR A 54 -28.95 12.87 -7.43
CA THR A 54 -27.94 11.80 -7.41
C THR A 54 -26.81 12.15 -6.44
N LEU A 55 -26.23 13.34 -6.52
CA LEU A 55 -25.15 13.79 -5.64
C LEU A 55 -25.57 13.78 -4.16
N HIS A 56 -26.81 14.18 -3.85
CA HIS A 56 -27.34 14.09 -2.50
C HIS A 56 -27.45 12.65 -2.01
N MET A 57 -27.95 11.74 -2.85
CA MET A 57 -28.06 10.32 -2.49
C MET A 57 -26.69 9.68 -2.31
N LEU A 58 -25.71 10.01 -3.17
CA LEU A 58 -24.32 9.55 -3.04
C LEU A 58 -23.69 10.05 -1.73
N THR A 59 -23.94 11.31 -1.36
CA THR A 59 -23.45 11.88 -0.09
C THR A 59 -24.06 11.16 1.11
N LEU A 60 -25.34 10.77 1.03
CA LEU A 60 -25.99 9.99 2.08
C LEU A 60 -25.44 8.56 2.14
N LEU A 61 -25.26 7.91 0.99
CA LEU A 61 -24.68 6.56 0.90
C LEU A 61 -23.25 6.52 1.42
N ARG A 62 -22.44 7.55 1.18
CA ARG A 62 -21.10 7.66 1.77
C ARG A 62 -21.13 7.43 3.27
N ASP A 63 -22.09 8.01 3.98
CA ASP A 63 -22.13 7.89 5.43
C ASP A 63 -22.80 6.59 5.88
N LEU A 64 -23.70 5.99 5.09
CA LEU A 64 -24.55 4.87 5.52
C LEU A 64 -24.15 3.50 4.99
N LEU A 65 -23.37 3.41 3.91
CA LEU A 65 -22.95 2.14 3.29
C LEU A 65 -22.44 1.10 4.30
N PRO A 66 -21.55 1.45 5.27
CA PRO A 66 -21.08 0.49 6.27
C PRO A 66 -22.15 -0.06 7.21
N CYS A 67 -23.31 0.59 7.32
CA CYS A 67 -24.38 0.20 8.23
C CYS A 67 -25.34 -0.83 7.61
N PHE A 68 -25.26 -1.05 6.30
CA PHE A 68 -26.17 -1.93 5.59
C PHE A 68 -25.73 -3.40 5.66
N PRO A 69 -26.67 -4.36 5.58
CA PRO A 69 -26.35 -5.77 5.38
C PRO A 69 -25.75 -6.01 4.00
N GLU A 70 -24.97 -7.08 3.86
CA GLU A 70 -24.22 -7.42 2.64
C GLU A 70 -25.05 -7.33 1.34
N GLY A 71 -26.25 -7.90 1.32
CA GLY A 71 -27.10 -7.88 0.13
C GLY A 71 -27.45 -6.45 -0.34
N LEU A 72 -27.62 -5.52 0.58
CA LEU A 72 -27.90 -4.11 0.27
C LEU A 72 -26.63 -3.34 -0.07
N VAL A 73 -25.51 -3.64 0.58
CA VAL A 73 -24.20 -3.08 0.20
C VAL A 73 -23.88 -3.45 -1.24
N LYS A 74 -24.07 -4.73 -1.61
CA LYS A 74 -23.91 -5.19 -2.99
C LYS A 74 -24.74 -4.37 -3.97
N SER A 75 -26.05 -4.26 -3.75
CA SER A 75 -26.92 -3.49 -4.64
C SER A 75 -26.52 -2.02 -4.71
N CYS A 76 -26.17 -1.38 -3.59
CA CYS A 76 -25.66 -0.01 -3.59
C CYS A 76 -24.36 0.11 -4.39
N CYS A 77 -23.40 -0.79 -4.23
CA CYS A 77 -22.14 -0.78 -4.98
C CYS A 77 -22.37 -0.97 -6.49
N GLU A 78 -23.29 -1.85 -6.90
CA GLU A 78 -23.68 -2.01 -8.31
C GLU A 78 -24.29 -0.72 -8.87
N THR A 79 -25.16 -0.04 -8.11
CA THR A 79 -25.70 1.28 -8.49
C THR A 79 -24.60 2.33 -8.59
N LEU A 80 -23.65 2.37 -7.64
CA LEU A 80 -22.50 3.28 -7.67
C LEU A 80 -21.64 3.09 -8.92
N LEU A 81 -21.27 1.84 -9.22
CA LEU A 81 -20.49 1.51 -10.42
C LEU A 81 -21.25 1.93 -11.69
N ARG A 82 -22.55 1.63 -11.77
CA ARG A 82 -23.39 2.01 -12.91
C ARG A 82 -23.44 3.53 -13.12
N VAL A 83 -23.54 4.34 -12.07
CA VAL A 83 -23.57 5.81 -12.25
C VAL A 83 -22.20 6.39 -12.60
N MET A 84 -21.11 5.72 -12.23
CA MET A 84 -19.76 6.11 -12.64
C MET A 84 -19.54 5.94 -14.15
N THR A 85 -20.29 5.07 -14.85
CA THR A 85 -20.20 4.93 -16.31
C THR A 85 -20.81 6.10 -17.09
N LEU A 86 -21.52 7.01 -16.42
CA LEU A 86 -22.12 8.20 -17.03
C LEU A 86 -21.11 9.35 -17.20
N SER A 87 -19.85 9.16 -16.78
CA SER A 87 -18.72 10.08 -16.96
C SER A 87 -18.93 11.51 -16.44
N HIS A 88 -19.86 11.71 -15.50
CA HIS A 88 -20.06 12.98 -14.84
C HIS A 88 -19.07 13.13 -13.66
N VAL A 89 -18.09 14.03 -13.79
CA VAL A 89 -16.95 14.18 -12.86
C VAL A 89 -17.36 14.22 -11.38
N LEU A 90 -18.35 15.03 -11.01
CA LEU A 90 -18.81 15.13 -9.61
C LEU A 90 -19.49 13.86 -9.11
N VAL A 91 -20.22 13.14 -9.98
CA VAL A 91 -20.92 11.90 -9.61
C VAL A 91 -19.88 10.82 -9.35
N THR A 92 -18.89 10.70 -10.24
CA THR A 92 -17.76 9.78 -10.07
C THR A 92 -16.97 10.10 -8.79
N ALA A 93 -16.70 11.37 -8.51
CA ALA A 93 -16.01 11.77 -7.29
C ALA A 93 -16.82 11.41 -6.01
N CYS A 94 -18.12 11.69 -5.99
CA CYS A 94 -18.98 11.33 -4.84
C CYS A 94 -19.14 9.80 -4.68
N ALA A 95 -19.23 9.05 -5.78
CA ALA A 95 -19.25 7.60 -5.75
C ALA A 95 -17.93 7.03 -5.19
N MET A 96 -16.79 7.57 -5.62
CA MET A 96 -15.47 7.20 -5.12
C MET A 96 -15.34 7.51 -3.61
N GLN A 97 -15.86 8.64 -3.14
CA GLN A 97 -15.94 8.93 -1.70
C GLN A 97 -16.81 7.93 -0.93
N ALA A 98 -17.90 7.45 -1.54
CA ALA A 98 -18.76 6.45 -0.93
C ALA A 98 -18.05 5.09 -0.80
N PHE A 99 -17.33 4.64 -1.83
CA PHE A 99 -16.45 3.47 -1.75
C PHE A 99 -15.36 3.65 -0.70
N HIS A 100 -14.70 4.81 -0.67
CA HIS A 100 -13.68 5.10 0.34
C HIS A 100 -14.23 4.92 1.74
N SER A 101 -15.40 5.51 2.02
CA SER A 101 -16.05 5.41 3.33
C SER A 101 -16.42 3.97 3.69
N LEU A 102 -16.94 3.19 2.73
CA LEU A 102 -17.23 1.77 2.92
C LEU A 102 -15.98 1.01 3.39
N PHE A 103 -14.86 1.12 2.66
CA PHE A 103 -13.65 0.38 3.02
C PHE A 103 -12.93 0.94 4.25
N HIS A 104 -12.97 2.26 4.44
CA HIS A 104 -12.39 2.93 5.61
C HIS A 104 -13.07 2.50 6.91
N ALA A 105 -14.37 2.22 6.88
CA ALA A 105 -15.12 1.71 8.03
C ALA A 105 -14.72 0.28 8.44
N ARG A 106 -13.87 -0.40 7.66
CA ARG A 106 -13.39 -1.77 7.93
C ARG A 106 -14.53 -2.76 8.22
N PRO A 107 -15.54 -2.88 7.33
CA PRO A 107 -16.70 -3.74 7.54
C PRO A 107 -16.32 -5.22 7.69
N GLY A 108 -17.02 -5.93 8.57
CA GLY A 108 -16.91 -7.39 8.70
C GLY A 108 -17.71 -8.15 7.63
N PRO A 109 -17.62 -9.48 7.61
CA PRO A 109 -18.26 -10.32 6.58
C PRO A 109 -19.78 -10.14 6.44
N GLY A 110 -20.51 -9.79 7.51
CA GLY A 110 -21.95 -9.56 7.46
C GLY A 110 -22.39 -8.31 6.68
N THR A 111 -21.47 -7.36 6.47
CA THR A 111 -21.68 -6.14 5.68
C THR A 111 -20.96 -6.22 4.34
N LEU A 112 -19.79 -6.83 4.31
CA LEU A 112 -18.97 -6.95 3.10
C LEU A 112 -18.18 -8.25 3.15
N SER A 113 -18.66 -9.26 2.42
CA SER A 113 -17.96 -10.53 2.27
C SER A 113 -16.64 -10.37 1.52
N THR A 114 -15.76 -11.35 1.69
CA THR A 114 -14.46 -11.41 1.02
C THR A 114 -14.61 -11.40 -0.49
N GLU A 115 -15.55 -12.19 -1.01
CA GLU A 115 -15.86 -12.34 -2.43
C GLU A 115 -16.36 -11.02 -3.02
N LEU A 116 -17.31 -10.37 -2.34
CA LEU A 116 -17.84 -9.09 -2.77
C LEU A 116 -16.76 -7.99 -2.75
N ASN A 117 -15.91 -7.95 -1.71
CA ASN A 117 -14.80 -7.02 -1.65
C ASN A 117 -13.83 -7.19 -2.82
N ALA A 118 -13.46 -8.44 -3.15
CA ALA A 118 -12.58 -8.75 -4.29
C ALA A 118 -13.22 -8.39 -5.65
N GLN A 119 -14.53 -8.62 -5.80
CA GLN A 119 -15.29 -8.23 -6.99
C GLN A 119 -15.31 -6.71 -7.17
N ILE A 120 -15.58 -5.94 -6.10
CA ILE A 120 -15.58 -4.48 -6.15
C ILE A 120 -14.19 -3.96 -6.51
N ILE A 121 -13.12 -4.47 -5.89
CA ILE A 121 -11.73 -4.13 -6.25
C ILE A 121 -11.49 -4.36 -7.74
N THR A 122 -11.92 -5.51 -8.24
CA THR A 122 -11.72 -5.88 -9.65
C THR A 122 -12.45 -4.91 -10.57
N ALA A 123 -13.71 -4.57 -10.27
CA ALA A 123 -14.48 -3.60 -11.03
C ALA A 123 -13.89 -2.18 -10.96
N LEU A 124 -13.35 -1.76 -9.81
CA LEU A 124 -12.76 -0.43 -9.63
C LEU A 124 -11.50 -0.20 -10.48
N TYR A 125 -10.83 -1.25 -10.95
CA TYR A 125 -9.71 -1.10 -11.89
C TYR A 125 -10.16 -0.55 -13.26
N ASP A 126 -11.39 -0.83 -13.68
CA ASP A 126 -11.93 -0.31 -14.95
C ASP A 126 -12.19 1.20 -14.89
N TYR A 127 -12.19 1.77 -13.68
CA TYR A 127 -12.35 3.20 -13.41
C TYR A 127 -11.04 3.87 -12.98
N ALA A 128 -9.88 3.25 -13.22
CA ALA A 128 -8.58 3.84 -12.97
C ALA A 128 -8.40 5.12 -13.83
N PRO A 129 -8.22 6.30 -13.22
CA PRO A 129 -8.06 7.56 -13.96
C PRO A 129 -6.70 7.65 -14.67
N SER A 130 -6.57 8.62 -15.57
CA SER A 130 -5.28 8.94 -16.19
C SER A 130 -4.26 9.45 -15.16
N GLU A 131 -2.97 9.18 -15.39
CA GLU A 131 -1.86 9.70 -14.58
C GLU A 131 -1.80 11.23 -14.54
N SER A 132 -2.46 11.90 -15.49
CA SER A 132 -2.59 13.36 -15.58
C SER A 132 -3.78 13.91 -14.77
N ASP A 133 -4.75 13.07 -14.39
CA ASP A 133 -5.98 13.47 -13.71
C ASP A 133 -5.79 13.48 -12.19
N LEU A 134 -5.18 14.55 -11.68
CA LEU A 134 -4.78 14.70 -10.28
C LEU A 134 -5.85 14.27 -9.27
N GLN A 135 -7.00 14.96 -9.23
CA GLN A 135 -8.01 14.74 -8.18
C GLN A 135 -8.68 13.36 -8.28
N PRO A 136 -9.14 12.88 -9.47
CA PRO A 136 -9.66 11.53 -9.60
C PRO A 136 -8.66 10.45 -9.21
N LEU A 137 -7.39 10.58 -9.63
CA LEU A 137 -6.37 9.57 -9.36
C LEU A 137 -6.02 9.49 -7.87
N LEU A 138 -5.94 10.63 -7.17
CA LEU A 138 -5.78 10.66 -5.71
C LEU A 138 -6.93 9.95 -4.99
N ALA A 139 -8.19 10.20 -5.42
CA ALA A 139 -9.35 9.54 -4.85
C ALA A 139 -9.33 8.03 -5.11
N TRP A 140 -9.00 7.62 -6.34
CA TRP A 140 -8.88 6.21 -6.72
C TRP A 140 -7.81 5.48 -5.92
N LEU A 141 -6.60 6.05 -5.80
CA LEU A 141 -5.51 5.48 -4.99
C LEU A 141 -5.96 5.25 -3.54
N LYS A 142 -6.66 6.22 -2.95
CA LYS A 142 -7.09 6.10 -1.55
C LYS A 142 -8.19 5.07 -1.34
N VAL A 143 -9.13 4.96 -2.29
CA VAL A 143 -10.14 3.89 -2.28
C VAL A 143 -9.47 2.53 -2.38
N MET A 144 -8.57 2.36 -3.35
CA MET A 144 -7.90 1.09 -3.60
C MET A 144 -7.00 0.69 -2.43
N GLU A 145 -6.29 1.62 -1.79
CA GLU A 145 -5.54 1.38 -0.55
C GLU A 145 -6.45 0.77 0.52
N LYS A 146 -7.57 1.45 0.86
CA LYS A 146 -8.48 0.97 1.91
C LYS A 146 -9.19 -0.32 1.52
N ALA A 147 -9.54 -0.51 0.24
CA ALA A 147 -10.16 -1.73 -0.24
C ALA A 147 -9.26 -2.96 -0.08
N HIS A 148 -7.96 -2.82 -0.41
CA HIS A 148 -7.00 -3.91 -0.25
C HIS A 148 -6.69 -4.20 1.22
N ILE A 149 -6.56 -3.17 2.07
CA ILE A 149 -6.43 -3.36 3.53
C ILE A 149 -7.63 -4.14 4.06
N ASN A 150 -8.84 -3.81 3.59
CA ASN A 150 -10.04 -4.52 3.98
C ASN A 150 -10.01 -5.99 3.53
N LEU A 151 -9.61 -6.26 2.28
CA LEU A 151 -9.52 -7.62 1.74
C LEU A 151 -8.55 -8.49 2.53
N VAL A 152 -7.34 -7.99 2.80
CA VAL A 152 -6.30 -8.75 3.53
C VAL A 152 -6.77 -9.06 4.96
N ARG A 153 -7.46 -8.11 5.61
CA ARG A 153 -8.04 -8.33 6.94
C ARG A 153 -9.09 -9.43 6.94
N LEU A 154 -9.94 -9.51 5.90
CA LEU A 154 -10.98 -10.54 5.78
C LEU A 154 -10.40 -11.90 5.37
N GLN A 155 -9.50 -11.94 4.38
CA GLN A 155 -8.84 -13.16 3.92
C GLN A 155 -7.44 -12.87 3.38
N ARG A 156 -6.43 -13.19 4.19
CA ARG A 156 -5.00 -12.92 3.93
C ARG A 156 -4.49 -13.43 2.58
N GLY A 157 -4.71 -14.71 2.28
CA GLY A 157 -4.15 -15.35 1.08
C GLY A 157 -4.66 -14.71 -0.22
N LEU A 158 -5.97 -14.50 -0.34
CA LEU A 158 -6.57 -13.82 -1.49
C LEU A 158 -6.16 -12.35 -1.54
N GLY A 159 -6.20 -11.65 -0.40
CA GLY A 159 -5.81 -10.25 -0.31
C GLY A 159 -4.39 -9.98 -0.81
N LEU A 160 -3.42 -10.80 -0.41
CA LEU A 160 -2.03 -10.69 -0.89
C LEU A 160 -1.91 -10.99 -2.39
N GLY A 161 -2.73 -11.89 -2.93
CA GLY A 161 -2.85 -12.11 -4.38
C GLY A 161 -3.24 -10.82 -5.12
N HIS A 162 -4.33 -10.18 -4.70
CA HIS A 162 -4.81 -8.93 -5.30
C HIS A 162 -3.83 -7.76 -5.10
N LEU A 163 -3.17 -7.70 -3.95
CA LEU A 163 -2.23 -6.63 -3.61
C LEU A 163 -1.11 -6.48 -4.63
N SER A 164 -0.62 -7.58 -5.20
CA SER A 164 0.43 -7.55 -6.22
C SER A 164 0.05 -6.76 -7.48
N ARG A 165 -1.22 -6.84 -7.91
CA ARG A 165 -1.74 -6.05 -9.02
C ARG A 165 -1.79 -4.56 -8.68
N PHE A 166 -2.23 -4.22 -7.46
CA PHE A 166 -2.26 -2.83 -7.03
C PHE A 166 -0.86 -2.23 -6.96
N PHE A 167 0.14 -2.98 -6.48
CA PHE A 167 1.53 -2.52 -6.48
C PHE A 167 2.02 -2.13 -7.87
N GLY A 168 1.77 -2.97 -8.88
CA GLY A 168 2.12 -2.64 -10.26
C GLY A 168 1.49 -1.33 -10.74
N ASN A 169 0.19 -1.15 -10.54
CA ASN A 169 -0.52 0.07 -10.97
C ASN A 169 -0.11 1.32 -10.17
N ALA A 170 0.05 1.20 -8.85
CA ALA A 170 0.50 2.32 -8.03
C ALA A 170 1.95 2.71 -8.35
N MET A 171 2.81 1.77 -8.76
CA MET A 171 4.13 2.08 -9.27
C MET A 171 4.08 2.93 -10.55
N THR A 172 3.13 2.72 -11.47
CA THR A 172 3.03 3.60 -12.65
C THR A 172 2.65 5.03 -12.28
N CYS A 173 1.87 5.21 -11.20
CA CYS A 173 1.51 6.54 -10.68
C CYS A 173 2.72 7.38 -10.24
N LEU A 174 3.88 6.77 -9.98
CA LEU A 174 5.12 7.50 -9.69
C LEU A 174 5.68 8.24 -10.92
N LEU A 175 5.18 7.95 -12.12
CA LEU A 175 5.50 8.65 -13.37
C LEU A 175 4.60 9.86 -13.62
N SER A 176 3.62 10.10 -12.75
CA SER A 176 2.71 11.24 -12.88
C SER A 176 3.48 12.57 -12.85
N PRO A 177 3.09 13.56 -13.67
CA PRO A 177 3.66 14.91 -13.59
C PRO A 177 3.30 15.62 -12.28
N HIS A 178 2.31 15.13 -11.54
CA HIS A 178 1.85 15.74 -10.29
C HIS A 178 2.55 15.12 -9.08
N SER A 179 3.41 15.88 -8.41
CA SER A 179 4.12 15.42 -7.20
C SER A 179 3.19 14.94 -6.08
N GLN A 180 1.97 15.46 -6.00
CA GLN A 180 0.93 15.01 -5.08
C GLN A 180 0.51 13.55 -5.34
N VAL A 181 0.38 13.15 -6.61
CA VAL A 181 0.07 11.77 -7.00
C VAL A 181 1.23 10.84 -6.63
N VAL A 182 2.46 11.23 -6.99
CA VAL A 182 3.68 10.47 -6.66
C VAL A 182 3.78 10.22 -5.15
N THR A 183 3.55 11.27 -4.35
CA THR A 183 3.55 11.19 -2.89
C THR A 183 2.43 10.27 -2.39
N ALA A 184 1.20 10.44 -2.86
CA ALA A 184 0.06 9.64 -2.42
C ALA A 184 0.19 8.16 -2.78
N ALA A 185 0.68 7.84 -3.98
CA ALA A 185 0.96 6.47 -4.39
C ALA A 185 2.03 5.84 -3.49
N THR A 186 3.13 6.55 -3.25
CA THR A 186 4.21 6.08 -2.37
C THR A 186 3.72 5.82 -0.95
N GLN A 187 2.93 6.73 -0.36
CA GLN A 187 2.36 6.53 0.98
C GLN A 187 1.35 5.37 1.01
N SER A 188 0.53 5.20 -0.04
CA SER A 188 -0.42 4.10 -0.14
C SER A 188 0.32 2.76 -0.16
N LEU A 189 1.40 2.65 -0.95
CA LEU A 189 2.24 1.46 -1.01
C LEU A 189 2.89 1.15 0.35
N LYS A 190 3.45 2.15 1.03
CA LYS A 190 4.04 2.00 2.36
C LYS A 190 3.01 1.56 3.41
N GLU A 191 1.82 2.16 3.40
CA GLU A 191 0.73 1.78 4.29
C GLU A 191 0.31 0.32 4.07
N LEU A 192 0.27 -0.15 2.82
CA LEU A 192 -0.02 -1.54 2.50
C LEU A 192 1.08 -2.49 2.96
N LEU A 193 2.36 -2.11 2.88
CA LEU A 193 3.44 -2.91 3.47
C LEU A 193 3.26 -3.04 4.98
N LYS A 194 2.94 -1.92 5.64
CA LYS A 194 2.78 -1.85 7.10
C LYS A 194 1.56 -2.64 7.60
N GLU A 195 0.39 -2.46 6.99
CA GLU A 195 -0.87 -3.05 7.48
C GLU A 195 -1.11 -4.45 6.93
N CYS A 196 -0.64 -4.76 5.71
CA CYS A 196 -0.99 -6.00 5.02
C CYS A 196 0.16 -7.01 4.90
N VAL A 197 1.43 -6.58 4.98
CA VAL A 197 2.58 -7.47 4.75
C VAL A 197 3.33 -7.74 6.05
N ALA A 198 3.85 -6.69 6.70
CA ALA A 198 4.70 -6.83 7.88
C ALA A 198 4.11 -7.73 8.99
N PRO A 199 2.81 -7.63 9.34
CA PRO A 199 2.23 -8.45 10.41
C PRO A 199 2.14 -9.95 10.09
N HIS A 200 2.35 -10.33 8.83
CA HIS A 200 2.14 -11.70 8.33
C HIS A 200 3.44 -12.36 7.85
N MET A 201 4.57 -11.65 7.85
CA MET A 201 5.83 -12.17 7.34
C MET A 201 6.37 -13.38 8.11
N ALA A 202 6.11 -13.44 9.43
CA ALA A 202 6.48 -14.61 10.23
C ALA A 202 5.77 -15.90 9.76
N ASP A 203 4.48 -15.79 9.43
CA ASP A 203 3.66 -16.92 8.97
C ASP A 203 4.01 -17.36 7.55
N ILE A 204 4.45 -16.43 6.70
CA ILE A 204 4.78 -16.70 5.28
C ILE A 204 6.10 -17.46 5.15
N GLY A 205 7.05 -17.24 6.06
CA GLY A 205 8.38 -17.84 5.99
C GLY A 205 9.22 -17.28 4.84
N SER A 206 10.24 -18.02 4.42
CA SER A 206 11.25 -17.57 3.45
C SER A 206 10.64 -17.26 2.08
N VAL A 207 10.92 -16.07 1.54
CA VAL A 207 10.49 -15.63 0.21
C VAL A 207 11.63 -15.80 -0.77
N THR A 208 11.47 -16.76 -1.69
CA THR A 208 12.45 -17.10 -2.72
C THR A 208 11.85 -16.92 -4.13
N SER A 209 12.71 -16.93 -5.15
CA SER A 209 12.26 -16.81 -6.55
C SER A 209 11.35 -17.95 -7.03
N SER A 210 11.43 -19.13 -6.39
CA SER A 210 10.60 -20.30 -6.70
C SER A 210 9.37 -20.43 -5.78
N ALA A 211 9.13 -19.45 -4.91
CA ALA A 211 8.03 -19.49 -3.98
C ALA A 211 6.66 -19.47 -4.68
N SER A 212 5.65 -20.02 -4.00
CA SER A 212 4.25 -20.04 -4.44
C SER A 212 3.35 -19.34 -3.42
N GLY A 213 2.12 -19.04 -3.82
CA GLY A 213 1.12 -18.42 -2.94
C GLY A 213 1.55 -17.03 -2.42
N PRO A 214 1.30 -16.70 -1.14
CA PRO A 214 1.60 -15.38 -0.55
C PRO A 214 3.03 -14.89 -0.73
N ALA A 215 4.01 -15.78 -0.60
CA ALA A 215 5.42 -15.45 -0.80
C ALA A 215 5.71 -15.01 -2.25
N GLN A 216 5.06 -15.63 -3.24
CA GLN A 216 5.17 -15.20 -4.64
C GLN A 216 4.61 -13.80 -4.85
N SER A 217 3.49 -13.46 -4.20
CA SER A 217 2.91 -12.11 -4.27
C SER A 217 3.87 -11.06 -3.73
N ILE A 218 4.50 -11.31 -2.58
CA ILE A 218 5.50 -10.39 -2.01
C ILE A 218 6.70 -10.23 -2.95
N ALA A 219 7.21 -11.32 -3.53
CA ALA A 219 8.29 -11.25 -4.49
C ALA A 219 7.91 -10.42 -5.73
N LYS A 220 6.68 -10.56 -6.25
CA LYS A 220 6.17 -9.74 -7.36
C LYS A 220 6.05 -8.26 -6.99
N MET A 221 5.54 -7.97 -5.79
CA MET A 221 5.44 -6.60 -5.27
C MET A 221 6.82 -5.95 -5.14
N PHE A 222 7.80 -6.68 -4.61
CA PHE A 222 9.17 -6.18 -4.47
C PHE A 222 9.81 -5.93 -5.84
N ARG A 223 9.65 -6.83 -6.82
CA ARG A 223 10.14 -6.62 -8.19
C ARG A 223 9.56 -5.36 -8.83
N ALA A 224 8.27 -5.10 -8.64
CA ALA A 224 7.65 -3.88 -9.13
C ALA A 224 8.30 -2.61 -8.52
N ALA A 225 8.68 -2.65 -7.24
CA ALA A 225 9.41 -1.55 -6.61
C ALA A 225 10.88 -1.46 -7.07
N GLU A 226 11.55 -2.59 -7.28
CA GLU A 226 12.93 -2.67 -7.81
C GLU A 226 13.03 -2.08 -9.22
N GLU A 227 12.03 -2.30 -10.08
CA GLU A 227 11.93 -1.65 -11.39
C GLU A 227 11.87 -0.10 -11.29
N GLY A 228 11.49 0.43 -10.12
CA GLY A 228 11.55 1.85 -9.78
C GLY A 228 12.96 2.44 -9.79
N LEU A 229 14.02 1.62 -9.75
CA LEU A 229 15.41 2.08 -9.85
C LEU A 229 15.85 2.34 -11.30
N THR A 230 15.03 1.99 -12.29
CA THR A 230 15.32 2.33 -13.69
C THR A 230 15.26 3.83 -13.93
N TYR A 231 15.99 4.31 -14.95
CA TYR A 231 16.06 5.73 -15.30
C TYR A 231 14.70 6.36 -15.63
N ARG A 232 13.73 5.55 -16.08
CA ARG A 232 12.33 5.96 -16.29
C ARG A 232 11.74 6.67 -15.06
N PHE A 233 12.12 6.23 -13.85
CA PHE A 233 11.62 6.77 -12.59
C PHE A 233 12.57 7.78 -11.94
N HIS A 234 13.56 8.32 -12.67
CA HIS A 234 14.57 9.20 -12.11
C HIS A 234 13.96 10.36 -11.29
N ALA A 235 12.89 10.99 -11.80
CA ALA A 235 12.19 12.07 -11.10
C ALA A 235 11.54 11.64 -9.77
N ALA A 236 11.27 10.35 -9.60
CA ALA A 236 10.64 9.75 -8.42
C ALA A 236 11.62 8.90 -7.59
N TRP A 237 12.92 8.87 -7.89
CA TRP A 237 13.89 8.03 -7.18
C TRP A 237 13.90 8.27 -5.66
N GLY A 238 13.75 9.52 -5.21
CA GLY A 238 13.58 9.80 -3.78
C GLY A 238 12.41 9.04 -3.14
N CYS A 239 11.28 8.91 -3.84
CA CYS A 239 10.12 8.14 -3.39
C CYS A 239 10.34 6.63 -3.51
N VAL A 240 11.00 6.17 -4.57
CA VAL A 240 11.37 4.75 -4.76
C VAL A 240 12.28 4.28 -3.63
N LEU A 241 13.29 5.06 -3.26
CA LEU A 241 14.20 4.73 -2.15
C LEU A 241 13.45 4.62 -0.82
N GLN A 242 12.50 5.52 -0.55
CA GLN A 242 11.63 5.42 0.63
C GLN A 242 10.76 4.17 0.61
N LEU A 243 10.27 3.75 -0.56
CA LEU A 243 9.50 2.52 -0.71
C LEU A 243 10.38 1.28 -0.49
N LEU A 244 11.58 1.24 -1.04
CA LEU A 244 12.54 0.15 -0.83
C LEU A 244 12.94 0.04 0.64
N CYS A 245 13.18 1.16 1.32
CA CYS A 245 13.39 1.22 2.77
C CYS A 245 12.23 0.53 3.51
N ALA A 246 10.98 0.88 3.20
CA ALA A 246 9.81 0.27 3.82
C ALA A 246 9.67 -1.24 3.50
N PHE A 247 10.09 -1.69 2.32
CA PHE A 247 10.14 -3.12 2.01
C PHE A 247 11.17 -3.85 2.86
N PHE A 248 12.38 -3.30 2.99
CA PHE A 248 13.43 -3.90 3.82
C PHE A 248 12.97 -3.99 5.28
N GLU A 249 12.38 -2.93 5.83
CA GLU A 249 11.80 -2.94 7.18
C GLU A 249 10.68 -3.99 7.32
N ALA A 250 9.75 -4.04 6.38
CA ALA A 250 8.56 -4.88 6.49
C ALA A 250 8.84 -6.38 6.31
N CYS A 251 9.72 -6.75 5.38
CA CYS A 251 9.91 -8.15 5.00
C CYS A 251 11.37 -8.59 4.79
N GLY A 252 12.35 -7.74 5.11
CA GLY A 252 13.77 -8.03 4.87
C GLY A 252 14.25 -9.35 5.48
N ARG A 253 13.83 -9.67 6.70
CA ARG A 253 14.24 -10.90 7.40
C ARG A 253 13.87 -12.18 6.65
N GLN A 254 12.76 -12.21 5.91
CA GLN A 254 12.31 -13.38 5.15
C GLN A 254 12.55 -13.26 3.64
N ALA A 255 12.55 -12.03 3.11
CA ALA A 255 12.64 -11.75 1.68
C ALA A 255 14.04 -11.34 1.21
N HIS A 256 15.03 -11.31 2.10
CA HIS A 256 16.42 -11.04 1.71
C HIS A 256 16.92 -11.87 0.51
N PRO A 257 16.51 -13.14 0.25
CA PRO A 257 17.00 -13.87 -0.92
C PRO A 257 16.66 -13.23 -2.27
N VAL A 258 15.50 -12.57 -2.37
CA VAL A 258 15.07 -11.87 -3.60
C VAL A 258 15.54 -10.42 -3.65
N MET A 259 16.03 -9.86 -2.53
CA MET A 259 16.44 -8.45 -2.40
C MET A 259 17.93 -8.20 -2.67
N ARG A 260 18.75 -9.25 -2.75
CA ARG A 260 20.22 -9.13 -2.88
C ARG A 260 20.65 -8.31 -4.09
N LYS A 261 20.02 -8.52 -5.26
CA LYS A 261 20.36 -7.79 -6.49
C LYS A 261 20.04 -6.30 -6.37
N CYS A 262 18.88 -5.97 -5.82
CA CYS A 262 18.50 -4.60 -5.51
C CYS A 262 19.53 -3.91 -4.60
N LEU A 263 20.03 -4.58 -3.54
CA LEU A 263 21.08 -4.02 -2.68
C LEU A 263 22.37 -3.70 -3.44
N GLN A 264 22.79 -4.58 -4.37
CA GLN A 264 23.93 -4.33 -5.25
C GLN A 264 23.68 -3.09 -6.11
N SER A 265 22.52 -3.04 -6.79
CA SER A 265 22.14 -1.90 -7.63
C SER A 265 22.07 -0.58 -6.85
N LEU A 266 21.59 -0.57 -5.61
CA LEU A 266 21.60 0.61 -4.75
C LEU A 266 23.04 1.04 -4.44
N CYS A 267 23.90 0.12 -4.03
CA CYS A 267 25.27 0.47 -3.69
C CYS A 267 26.05 0.99 -4.90
N ASP A 268 25.86 0.39 -6.07
CA ASP A 268 26.49 0.85 -7.31
C ASP A 268 25.93 2.22 -7.76
N LEU A 269 24.62 2.44 -7.60
CA LEU A 269 23.99 3.74 -7.88
C LEU A 269 24.54 4.84 -6.97
N ARG A 270 24.82 4.54 -5.70
CA ARG A 270 25.43 5.49 -4.76
C ARG A 270 26.85 5.91 -5.18
N LEU A 271 27.60 5.02 -5.81
CA LEU A 271 28.94 5.29 -6.33
C LEU A 271 28.91 6.11 -7.63
N SER A 272 27.74 6.30 -8.22
CA SER A 272 27.59 7.11 -9.42
C SER A 272 27.93 8.59 -9.14
N PRO A 273 28.66 9.27 -10.03
CA PRO A 273 28.99 10.68 -9.86
C PRO A 273 27.74 11.55 -9.67
N HIS A 274 27.77 12.45 -8.67
CA HIS A 274 26.70 13.42 -8.40
C HIS A 274 25.32 12.81 -8.08
N PHE A 275 25.26 11.62 -7.49
CA PHE A 275 23.99 11.02 -7.08
C PHE A 275 23.24 11.91 -6.06
N PRO A 276 22.00 12.37 -6.35
CA PRO A 276 21.34 13.40 -5.55
C PRO A 276 20.64 12.89 -4.28
N HIS A 277 20.46 11.57 -4.13
CA HIS A 277 19.65 10.96 -3.08
C HIS A 277 20.46 10.11 -2.09
N THR A 278 21.73 10.46 -1.85
CA THR A 278 22.64 9.70 -0.96
C THR A 278 22.05 9.42 0.41
N ALA A 279 21.45 10.41 1.07
CA ALA A 279 20.87 10.23 2.40
C ALA A 279 19.69 9.23 2.41
N ALA A 280 18.80 9.28 1.41
CA ALA A 280 17.68 8.35 1.31
C ALA A 280 18.14 6.93 0.98
N LEU A 281 19.24 6.80 0.23
CA LEU A 281 19.85 5.52 -0.10
C LEU A 281 20.55 4.91 1.13
N ASP A 282 21.34 5.72 1.85
CA ASP A 282 22.00 5.30 3.09
C ASP A 282 20.97 4.84 4.12
N GLN A 283 19.82 5.52 4.20
CA GLN A 283 18.69 5.09 5.03
C GLN A 283 18.09 3.75 4.57
N ALA A 284 17.90 3.54 3.26
CA ALA A 284 17.37 2.28 2.74
C ALA A 284 18.34 1.11 3.01
N VAL A 285 19.65 1.32 2.81
CA VAL A 285 20.67 0.31 3.14
C VAL A 285 20.76 0.08 4.65
N GLY A 286 20.62 1.13 5.45
CA GLY A 286 20.49 1.03 6.91
C GLY A 286 19.31 0.18 7.34
N ALA A 287 18.13 0.37 6.74
CA ALA A 287 16.96 -0.49 6.95
C ALA A 287 17.21 -1.95 6.55
N ALA A 288 17.97 -2.21 5.50
CA ALA A 288 18.38 -3.55 5.13
C ALA A 288 19.34 -4.17 6.18
N VAL A 289 20.31 -3.41 6.70
CA VAL A 289 21.18 -3.87 7.79
C VAL A 289 20.36 -4.18 9.04
N ALA A 290 19.43 -3.30 9.41
CA ALA A 290 18.60 -3.42 10.59
C ALA A 290 17.65 -4.63 10.56
N SER A 291 17.16 -5.01 9.38
CA SER A 291 16.19 -6.09 9.18
C SER A 291 16.83 -7.43 8.81
N MET A 292 17.84 -7.42 7.94
CA MET A 292 18.51 -8.63 7.39
C MET A 292 19.78 -8.99 8.16
N GLY A 293 20.38 -8.02 8.85
CA GLY A 293 21.68 -8.16 9.49
C GLY A 293 22.86 -7.82 8.57
N PRO A 294 24.01 -7.40 9.14
CA PRO A 294 25.19 -6.99 8.39
C PRO A 294 25.80 -8.12 7.58
N GLU A 295 25.71 -9.36 8.06
CA GLU A 295 26.22 -10.54 7.34
C GLU A 295 25.52 -10.72 5.99
N VAL A 296 24.19 -10.65 5.95
CA VAL A 296 23.41 -10.81 4.72
C VAL A 296 23.69 -9.67 3.74
N VAL A 297 23.78 -8.44 4.25
CA VAL A 297 24.09 -7.26 3.45
C VAL A 297 25.50 -7.36 2.86
N LEU A 298 26.51 -7.71 3.66
CA LEU A 298 27.89 -7.81 3.19
C LEU A 298 28.17 -9.03 2.30
N GLN A 299 27.36 -10.08 2.41
CA GLN A 299 27.38 -11.16 1.41
C GLN A 299 26.81 -10.71 0.06
N ALA A 300 25.88 -9.76 0.05
CA ALA A 300 25.34 -9.21 -1.20
C ALA A 300 26.26 -8.12 -1.77
N VAL A 301 26.80 -7.26 -0.91
CA VAL A 301 27.65 -6.12 -1.25
C VAL A 301 28.90 -6.14 -0.36
N PRO A 302 29.95 -6.85 -0.76
CA PRO A 302 31.20 -6.90 -0.01
C PRO A 302 31.85 -5.52 0.10
N LEU A 303 32.58 -5.27 1.19
CA LEU A 303 33.34 -4.02 1.37
C LEU A 303 34.49 -3.86 0.37
N GLU A 304 34.94 -4.96 -0.25
CA GLU A 304 36.10 -5.00 -1.14
C GLU A 304 37.37 -4.48 -0.45
N ILE A 305 37.56 -4.92 0.80
CA ILE A 305 38.76 -4.66 1.59
C ILE A 305 39.37 -6.02 1.98
N ASP A 306 40.55 -6.31 1.47
CA ASP A 306 41.34 -7.53 1.73
C ASP A 306 42.72 -7.25 2.35
N GLY A 307 43.11 -5.98 2.48
CA GLY A 307 44.37 -5.55 3.08
C GLY A 307 45.55 -5.58 2.11
N SER A 308 45.37 -5.93 0.85
CA SER A 308 46.39 -5.91 -0.19
C SER A 308 46.48 -4.56 -0.93
N GLU A 309 45.61 -3.61 -0.61
CA GLU A 309 45.40 -2.37 -1.35
C GLU A 309 46.60 -1.41 -1.26
N GLU A 310 47.02 -0.87 -2.39
CA GLU A 310 48.12 0.11 -2.47
C GLU A 310 47.70 1.50 -1.95
N THR A 311 46.41 1.82 -2.07
CA THR A 311 45.81 3.08 -1.61
C THR A 311 44.74 2.81 -0.56
N LEU A 312 44.61 3.70 0.43
CA LEU A 312 43.59 3.62 1.49
C LEU A 312 42.25 4.26 1.07
N ASP A 313 41.96 4.28 -0.22
CA ASP A 313 40.68 4.74 -0.76
C ASP A 313 39.79 3.53 -1.02
N PHE A 314 38.82 3.31 -0.14
CA PHE A 314 37.92 2.16 -0.18
C PHE A 314 36.54 2.61 -0.67
N PRO A 315 36.12 2.25 -1.90
CA PRO A 315 34.88 2.75 -2.50
C PRO A 315 33.63 2.48 -1.65
N ARG A 316 33.61 1.37 -0.90
CA ARG A 316 32.47 0.95 -0.08
C ARG A 316 32.65 1.20 1.43
N SER A 317 33.66 1.96 1.83
CA SER A 317 33.87 2.34 3.24
C SER A 317 32.68 3.07 3.88
N TRP A 318 31.85 3.76 3.08
CA TRP A 318 30.62 4.40 3.54
C TRP A 318 29.61 3.41 4.15
N LEU A 319 29.68 2.11 3.83
CA LEU A 319 28.86 1.08 4.47
C LEU A 319 29.19 0.90 5.95
N LEU A 320 30.44 1.18 6.38
CA LEU A 320 30.86 1.02 7.77
C LEU A 320 30.04 1.88 8.75
N PRO A 321 29.93 3.22 8.57
CA PRO A 321 29.07 4.03 9.43
C PRO A 321 27.58 3.65 9.31
N VAL A 322 27.09 3.31 8.12
CA VAL A 322 25.70 2.86 7.94
C VAL A 322 25.42 1.59 8.75
N ILE A 323 26.33 0.61 8.70
CA ILE A 323 26.25 -0.62 9.48
C ILE A 323 26.29 -0.30 10.97
N ARG A 324 27.26 0.50 11.42
CA ARG A 324 27.40 0.89 12.83
C ARG A 324 26.10 1.49 13.39
N ASP A 325 25.45 2.37 12.62
CA ASP A 325 24.32 3.15 13.10
C ASP A 325 22.99 2.35 13.07
N HIS A 326 22.91 1.26 12.30
CA HIS A 326 21.66 0.51 12.08
C HIS A 326 21.70 -0.94 12.57
N VAL A 327 22.85 -1.46 13.01
CA VAL A 327 22.93 -2.85 13.44
C VAL A 327 22.09 -3.10 14.69
N GLN A 328 21.22 -4.10 14.61
CA GLN A 328 20.38 -4.54 15.72
C GLN A 328 20.01 -6.03 15.54
N GLU A 329 19.67 -6.70 16.64
CA GLU A 329 19.18 -8.09 16.66
C GLU A 329 19.99 -9.08 15.77
N THR A 330 21.32 -8.95 15.75
CA THR A 330 22.18 -9.76 14.86
C THR A 330 23.10 -10.70 15.64
N ARG A 331 23.75 -11.62 14.92
CA ARG A 331 24.69 -12.60 15.47
C ARG A 331 26.04 -11.93 15.71
N LEU A 332 26.41 -11.74 16.98
CA LEU A 332 27.70 -11.16 17.38
C LEU A 332 28.92 -11.90 16.83
N GLY A 333 28.79 -13.22 16.59
CA GLY A 333 29.85 -14.04 16.01
C GLY A 333 30.38 -13.50 14.68
N PHE A 334 29.52 -12.90 13.85
CA PHE A 334 29.93 -12.34 12.56
C PHE A 334 30.99 -11.24 12.69
N PHE A 335 30.93 -10.41 13.74
CA PHE A 335 31.94 -9.38 13.99
C PHE A 335 33.30 -9.97 14.34
N THR A 336 33.31 -11.09 15.06
CA THR A 336 34.54 -11.79 15.42
C THR A 336 35.16 -12.49 14.22
N THR A 337 34.34 -13.03 13.31
CA THR A 337 34.81 -13.79 12.15
C THR A 337 35.12 -12.94 10.93
N TYR A 338 34.50 -11.77 10.79
CA TYR A 338 34.67 -10.88 9.62
C TYR A 338 35.40 -9.58 9.98
N PHE A 339 34.81 -8.75 10.86
CA PHE A 339 35.33 -7.41 11.14
C PHE A 339 36.63 -7.38 11.96
N LEU A 340 36.78 -8.27 12.94
CA LEU A 340 37.98 -8.32 13.78
C LEU A 340 39.24 -8.71 12.99
N PRO A 341 39.23 -9.77 12.14
CA PRO A 341 40.34 -10.07 11.24
C PRO A 341 40.66 -8.90 10.30
N LEU A 342 39.63 -8.28 9.70
CA LEU A 342 39.80 -7.15 8.81
C LEU A 342 40.49 -5.96 9.51
N ALA A 343 40.06 -5.62 10.73
CA ALA A 343 40.67 -4.57 11.53
C ALA A 343 42.13 -4.88 11.90
N ASN A 344 42.45 -6.14 12.20
CA ASN A 344 43.83 -6.55 12.47
C ASN A 344 44.73 -6.40 11.24
N THR A 345 44.24 -6.81 10.06
CA THR A 345 44.97 -6.65 8.80
C THR A 345 45.28 -5.18 8.52
N LEU A 346 44.29 -4.30 8.66
CA LEU A 346 44.47 -2.86 8.44
C LEU A 346 45.35 -2.20 9.50
N LYS A 347 45.36 -2.69 10.74
CA LYS A 347 46.25 -2.19 11.81
C LYS A 347 47.72 -2.55 11.60
N SER A 348 47.99 -3.69 10.96
CA SER A 348 49.35 -4.18 10.71
C SER A 348 50.06 -3.52 9.50
N LYS A 349 49.33 -2.67 8.76
CA LYS A 349 49.84 -1.87 7.64
C LYS A 349 50.18 -0.45 8.10
#